data_AF-A0AA88XUK3-F1
#
_entry.id   AF-A0AA88XUK3-F1
#
_cell.length_a   1.000
_cell.length_b   1.000
_cell.length_c   1.000
_cell.angle_alpha   90.00
_cell.angle_beta   90.00
_cell.angle_gamma   90.00
#
_symmetry.space_group_name_H-M   'P 1'
#
loop_
_entity.id
_entity.type
_entity.pdbx_description
1 polymer ?
#
loop_
_entity_poly.entity_id
_entity_poly.type
_entity_poly.pdbx_seq_one_letter_code
_entity_poly.pdbx_strand_id
1 'polypeptide(L)'
;MAIVANRAEIGLKDIGTSVQVPDDPRAKLMFYLKSMCTVLDLDDPNISRLIDYRNYLLTAAEEAQLLLLCYALSPDELNGKCIFQDENGEMCGNRVNAFYELSAVQNRFLVTENILIGNQQRHVKKMMFYKMSFIQDYYLVPMIVLKVRLDAILEAQRMSRPAITYNQPTNNYRSTYTPTRYFGLII
;
A
#
# COMPACT_ATOMS: atom_id res chain seq x y z
N MET A 1 -31.26 3.98 -2.57
CA MET A 1 -31.60 4.05 -4.00
C MET A 1 -30.48 3.35 -4.75
N ALA A 2 -30.79 2.25 -5.44
CA ALA A 2 -29.81 1.51 -6.24
C ALA A 2 -29.83 2.10 -7.65
N ILE A 3 -28.69 2.60 -8.13
CA ILE A 3 -28.54 3.02 -9.53
C ILE A 3 -28.36 1.73 -10.33
N VAL A 4 -29.46 1.19 -10.86
CA VAL A 4 -29.44 0.17 -11.91
C VAL A 4 -29.46 0.94 -13.22
N ALA A 5 -28.29 1.15 -13.83
CA ALA A 5 -28.19 1.81 -15.12
C ALA A 5 -27.46 0.90 -16.10
N ASN A 6 -28.04 0.75 -17.29
CA ASN A 6 -27.54 -0.13 -18.32
C ASN A 6 -26.24 0.45 -18.91
N ARG A 7 -25.21 -0.36 -19.18
CA ARG A 7 -23.85 0.12 -19.56
C ARG A 7 -23.85 1.12 -20.74
N ALA A 8 -24.80 0.98 -21.67
CA ALA A 8 -24.99 1.86 -22.82
C ALA A 8 -25.63 3.22 -22.48
N GLU A 9 -26.38 3.31 -21.38
CA GLU A 9 -27.05 4.54 -20.93
C GLU A 9 -26.13 5.43 -20.07
N ILE A 10 -25.03 4.88 -19.54
CA ILE A 10 -24.07 5.59 -18.68
C ILE A 10 -22.89 6.16 -19.48
N GLY A 11 -22.76 5.84 -20.77
CA GLY A 11 -21.64 6.32 -21.59
C GLY A 11 -20.28 5.79 -21.13
N LEU A 12 -20.21 4.54 -20.66
CA LEU A 12 -18.97 3.89 -20.23
C LEU A 12 -18.35 3.08 -21.37
N LYS A 13 -17.06 3.30 -21.62
CA LYS A 13 -16.29 2.53 -22.60
C LYS A 13 -15.39 1.53 -21.88
N ASP A 14 -15.54 0.22 -22.14
CA ASP A 14 -14.61 -0.81 -21.63
C ASP A 14 -13.22 -0.57 -22.25
N ILE A 15 -12.21 -0.40 -21.39
CA ILE A 15 -10.80 -0.22 -21.76
C ILE A 15 -9.92 -1.35 -21.19
N GLY A 16 -10.53 -2.35 -20.57
CA GLY A 16 -9.83 -3.45 -19.94
C GLY A 16 -9.27 -4.46 -20.93
N THR A 17 -8.17 -5.10 -20.54
CA THR A 17 -7.56 -6.21 -21.27
C THR A 17 -7.43 -7.43 -20.36
N SER A 18 -7.65 -8.62 -20.91
CA SER A 18 -7.37 -9.87 -20.18
C SER A 18 -5.86 -10.06 -20.04
N VAL A 19 -5.41 -10.34 -18.83
CA VAL A 19 -4.00 -10.57 -18.52
C VAL A 19 -3.84 -11.77 -17.60
N GLN A 20 -2.71 -12.45 -17.71
CA GLN A 20 -2.31 -13.50 -16.79
C GLN A 20 -1.32 -12.91 -15.78
N VAL A 21 -1.61 -13.09 -14.49
CA VAL A 21 -0.75 -12.62 -13.40
C VAL A 21 -0.11 -13.84 -12.75
N PRO A 22 1.22 -13.86 -12.57
CA PRO A 22 1.89 -14.95 -11.86
C PRO A 22 1.33 -15.19 -10.46
N ASP A 23 1.33 -16.46 -10.02
CA ASP A 23 0.91 -16.85 -8.66
C ASP A 23 2.02 -16.58 -7.62
N ASP A 24 2.46 -15.32 -7.53
CA ASP A 24 3.41 -14.83 -6.53
C ASP A 24 2.79 -13.61 -5.82
N PRO A 25 2.88 -13.51 -4.48
CA PRO A 25 2.31 -12.38 -3.75
C PRO A 25 2.81 -11.01 -4.25
N ARG A 26 4.08 -10.90 -4.66
CA ARG A 26 4.61 -9.65 -5.25
C ARG A 26 3.94 -9.35 -6.57
N ALA A 27 3.85 -10.32 -7.47
CA ALA A 27 3.21 -10.14 -8.77
C ALA A 27 1.76 -9.69 -8.63
N LYS A 28 1.00 -10.33 -7.72
CA LYS A 28 -0.39 -9.97 -7.44
C LYS A 28 -0.52 -8.55 -6.90
N LEU A 29 0.33 -8.17 -5.94
CA LEU A 29 0.29 -6.82 -5.36
C LEU A 29 0.76 -5.74 -6.36
N MET A 30 1.75 -6.02 -7.20
CA MET A 30 2.18 -5.14 -8.29
C MET A 30 1.06 -4.96 -9.33
N PHE A 31 0.29 -6.00 -9.62
CA PHE A 31 -0.87 -5.91 -10.51
C PHE A 31 -1.99 -5.06 -9.89
N TYR A 32 -2.21 -5.17 -8.59
CA TYR A 32 -3.10 -4.26 -7.87
C TYR A 32 -2.64 -2.81 -8.00
N LEU A 33 -1.37 -2.51 -7.70
CA LEU A 33 -0.83 -1.16 -7.84
C LEU A 33 -0.98 -0.62 -9.26
N LYS A 34 -0.66 -1.44 -10.27
CA LYS A 34 -0.85 -1.09 -11.69
C LYS A 34 -2.30 -0.72 -12.00
N SER A 35 -3.25 -1.46 -11.43
CA SER A 35 -4.68 -1.20 -11.59
C SER A 35 -5.04 0.18 -11.02
N MET A 36 -4.54 0.52 -9.82
CA MET A 36 -4.75 1.84 -9.23
C MET A 36 -4.09 2.95 -10.05
N CYS A 37 -2.86 2.77 -10.51
CA CYS A 37 -2.19 3.74 -11.39
C CYS A 37 -2.97 3.98 -12.68
N THR A 38 -3.59 2.94 -13.24
CA THR A 38 -4.42 3.04 -14.44
C THR A 38 -5.68 3.88 -14.20
N VAL A 39 -6.35 3.68 -13.06
CA VAL A 39 -7.57 4.40 -12.68
C VAL A 39 -7.27 5.87 -12.36
N LEU A 40 -6.14 6.13 -11.71
CA LEU A 40 -5.73 7.44 -11.21
C LEU A 40 -4.91 8.27 -12.22
N ASP A 41 -4.66 7.72 -13.41
CA ASP A 41 -3.75 8.28 -14.42
C ASP A 41 -2.41 8.74 -13.79
N LEU A 42 -1.82 7.83 -13.01
CA LEU A 42 -0.49 8.04 -12.43
C LEU A 42 0.56 7.52 -13.41
N ASP A 43 1.21 8.45 -14.10
CA ASP A 43 2.34 8.18 -14.99
C ASP A 43 3.61 8.74 -14.34
N ASP A 44 4.18 7.95 -13.43
CA ASP A 44 5.44 8.28 -12.75
C ASP A 44 6.50 7.22 -13.12
N PRO A 45 7.60 7.61 -13.78
CA PRO A 45 8.70 6.71 -14.10
C PRO A 45 9.26 5.96 -12.88
N ASN A 46 9.20 6.55 -11.68
CA ASN A 46 9.67 5.95 -10.44
C ASN A 46 8.80 4.77 -9.98
N ILE A 47 7.53 4.72 -10.42
CA ILE A 47 6.59 3.65 -10.09
C ILE A 47 6.67 2.50 -11.10
N SER A 48 7.26 2.73 -12.28
CA SER A 48 7.30 1.76 -13.39
C SER A 48 7.84 0.39 -12.97
N ARG A 49 8.87 0.38 -12.13
CA ARG A 49 9.46 -0.84 -11.55
C ARG A 49 8.51 -1.63 -10.66
N LEU A 50 7.65 -0.93 -9.91
CA LEU A 50 6.73 -1.48 -8.92
C LEU A 50 5.40 -1.96 -9.54
N ILE A 51 5.17 -1.68 -10.82
CA ILE A 51 3.96 -2.12 -11.56
C ILE A 51 4.28 -3.19 -12.63
N ASP A 52 5.55 -3.52 -12.82
CA ASP A 52 5.98 -4.61 -13.70
C ASP A 52 5.79 -5.99 -13.06
N TYR A 53 4.53 -6.40 -12.90
CA TYR A 53 4.17 -7.68 -12.30
C TYR A 53 4.70 -8.91 -13.07
N ARG A 54 5.18 -8.74 -14.30
CA ARG A 54 5.83 -9.82 -15.08
C ARG A 54 7.26 -10.06 -14.60
N ASN A 55 7.90 -9.03 -14.05
CA ASN A 55 9.21 -9.09 -13.42
C ASN A 55 9.11 -8.79 -11.91
N TYR A 56 8.41 -9.67 -11.20
CA TYR A 56 7.99 -9.46 -9.81
C TYR A 56 9.08 -9.68 -8.75
N LEU A 57 10.32 -9.98 -9.16
CA LEU A 57 11.43 -10.14 -8.23
C LEU A 57 11.89 -8.79 -7.72
N LEU A 58 11.44 -8.39 -6.54
CA LEU A 58 11.82 -7.13 -5.89
C LEU A 58 12.88 -7.35 -4.79
N THR A 59 13.74 -6.36 -4.61
CA THR A 59 14.57 -6.20 -3.41
C THR A 59 13.71 -5.91 -2.18
N ALA A 60 14.26 -6.08 -0.98
CA ALA A 60 13.53 -5.76 0.25
C ALA A 60 13.12 -4.27 0.32
N ALA A 61 13.95 -3.37 -0.20
CA ALA A 61 13.65 -1.94 -0.25
C ALA A 61 12.51 -1.63 -1.23
N GLU A 62 12.54 -2.20 -2.44
CA GLU A 62 11.46 -2.05 -3.42
C GLU A 62 10.15 -2.65 -2.91
N GLU A 63 10.19 -3.79 -2.20
CA GLU A 63 8.97 -4.37 -1.63
C GLU A 63 8.38 -3.52 -0.51
N ALA A 64 9.23 -2.91 0.33
CA ALA A 64 8.76 -1.96 1.34
C ALA A 64 8.10 -0.73 0.70
N GLN A 65 8.65 -0.23 -0.43
CA GLN A 65 8.03 0.84 -1.21
C GLN A 65 6.69 0.42 -1.82
N LEU A 66 6.62 -0.79 -2.38
CA LEU A 66 5.37 -1.35 -2.92
C LEU A 66 4.29 -1.41 -1.84
N LEU A 67 4.60 -1.94 -0.64
CA LEU A 67 3.66 -1.99 0.47
C LEU A 67 3.20 -0.59 0.90
N LEU A 68 4.12 0.38 0.97
CA LEU A 68 3.79 1.75 1.36
C LEU A 68 2.83 2.40 0.37
N LEU A 69 3.09 2.26 -0.94
CA LEU A 69 2.22 2.79 -1.99
C LEU A 69 0.84 2.10 -1.99
N CYS A 70 0.81 0.78 -1.87
CA CYS A 70 -0.44 0.03 -1.79
C CYS A 70 -1.25 0.39 -0.54
N TYR A 71 -0.59 0.68 0.60
CA TYR A 71 -1.27 1.16 1.79
C TYR A 71 -1.89 2.56 1.58
N ALA A 72 -1.15 3.47 0.94
CA ALA A 72 -1.64 4.82 0.62
C ALA A 72 -2.79 4.80 -0.41
N LEU A 73 -2.78 3.81 -1.30
CA LEU A 73 -3.80 3.59 -2.33
C LEU A 73 -4.73 2.43 -1.96
N SER A 74 -5.08 2.28 -0.68
CA SER A 74 -5.87 1.15 -0.22
C SER A 74 -7.28 1.13 -0.86
N PRO A 75 -7.92 -0.05 -0.96
CA PRO A 75 -9.28 -0.15 -1.49
C PRO A 75 -10.26 0.74 -0.72
N ASP A 76 -10.12 0.82 0.61
CA ASP A 76 -11.01 1.62 1.46
C ASP A 76 -10.91 3.11 1.16
N GLU A 77 -9.71 3.61 0.83
CA GLU A 77 -9.50 5.00 0.46
C GLU A 77 -10.06 5.36 -0.93
N LEU A 78 -10.13 4.39 -1.83
CA LEU A 78 -10.50 4.59 -3.23
C LEU A 78 -11.95 4.19 -3.55
N ASN A 79 -12.54 3.33 -2.72
CA ASN A 79 -13.87 2.79 -2.92
C ASN A 79 -14.93 3.90 -2.89
N GLY A 80 -15.87 3.83 -3.82
CA GLY A 80 -16.90 4.86 -4.00
C GLY A 80 -16.40 6.14 -4.67
N LYS A 81 -15.09 6.28 -4.90
CA LYS A 81 -14.48 7.45 -5.57
C LYS A 81 -14.07 7.12 -7.00
N CYS A 82 -13.25 6.10 -7.17
CA CYS A 82 -12.73 5.70 -8.48
C CYS A 82 -12.71 4.19 -8.70
N ILE A 83 -12.89 3.40 -7.63
CA ILE A 83 -13.13 1.97 -7.70
C ILE A 83 -14.48 1.66 -7.05
N PHE A 84 -15.19 0.67 -7.57
CA PHE A 84 -16.54 0.31 -7.12
C PHE A 84 -16.70 -1.20 -7.07
N GLN A 85 -17.26 -1.70 -5.97
CA GLN A 85 -17.61 -3.10 -5.87
C GLN A 85 -18.79 -3.42 -6.79
N ASP A 86 -18.65 -4.46 -7.60
CA ASP A 86 -19.69 -5.00 -8.48
C ASP A 86 -20.31 -6.23 -7.85
N GLU A 87 -21.31 -6.00 -6.99
CA GLU A 87 -22.00 -7.06 -6.23
C GLU A 87 -22.78 -8.01 -7.14
N ASN A 88 -23.40 -7.48 -8.20
CA ASN A 88 -24.27 -8.25 -9.08
C ASN A 88 -23.52 -8.89 -10.26
N GLY A 89 -22.24 -8.57 -10.44
CA GLY A 89 -21.44 -9.05 -11.57
C GLY A 89 -21.81 -8.40 -12.91
N GLU A 90 -22.63 -7.35 -12.89
CA GLU A 90 -23.15 -6.68 -14.08
C GLU A 90 -22.09 -5.88 -14.82
N MET A 91 -21.01 -5.47 -14.14
CA MET A 91 -19.92 -4.67 -14.72
C MET A 91 -18.70 -5.53 -15.05
N CYS A 92 -18.32 -6.45 -14.18
CA CYS A 92 -17.19 -7.34 -14.38
C CYS A 92 -17.52 -8.52 -15.30
N GLY A 93 -18.79 -8.94 -15.37
CA GLY A 93 -19.18 -10.16 -16.08
C GLY A 93 -18.40 -11.38 -15.56
N ASN A 94 -17.70 -12.07 -16.45
CA ASN A 94 -16.87 -13.24 -16.09
C ASN A 94 -15.48 -12.88 -15.55
N ARG A 95 -15.11 -11.59 -15.52
CA ARG A 95 -13.81 -11.12 -15.01
C ARG A 95 -13.89 -10.88 -13.50
N VAL A 96 -12.74 -10.78 -12.84
CA VAL A 96 -12.64 -10.39 -11.41
C VAL A 96 -12.62 -8.88 -11.24
N ASN A 97 -12.22 -8.13 -12.28
CA ASN A 97 -12.31 -6.69 -12.37
C ASN A 97 -12.52 -6.25 -13.82
N ALA A 98 -12.96 -5.00 -14.01
CA ALA A 98 -13.14 -4.37 -15.31
C ALA A 98 -12.84 -2.88 -15.23
N PHE A 99 -12.28 -2.31 -16.31
CA PHE A 99 -11.89 -0.91 -16.38
C PHE A 99 -12.76 -0.18 -17.41
N TYR A 100 -13.23 1.01 -17.03
CA TYR A 100 -14.07 1.83 -17.88
C TYR A 100 -13.54 3.26 -17.94
N GLU A 101 -13.65 3.86 -19.13
CA GLU A 101 -13.43 5.29 -19.35
C GLU A 101 -14.78 6.00 -19.50
N LEU A 102 -14.89 7.17 -18.87
CA LEU A 102 -16.06 8.05 -19.00
C LEU A 102 -16.05 8.69 -20.40
N SER A 103 -17.07 8.41 -21.22
CA SER A 103 -17.19 9.08 -22.52
C SER A 103 -17.73 10.51 -22.37
N ALA A 104 -17.12 11.46 -23.08
CA ALA A 104 -17.43 12.89 -22.98
C ALA A 104 -18.87 13.29 -23.37
N VAL A 105 -19.66 12.39 -23.96
CA VAL A 105 -20.97 12.70 -24.57
C VAL A 105 -22.10 12.80 -23.54
N GLN A 106 -21.95 12.27 -22.33
CA GLN A 106 -23.03 12.24 -21.32
C GLN A 106 -22.55 12.54 -19.89
N ASN A 107 -21.60 13.48 -19.74
CA ASN A 107 -21.02 14.02 -18.48
C ASN A 107 -22.01 14.58 -17.43
N ARG A 108 -23.33 14.37 -17.57
CA ARG A 108 -24.35 14.94 -16.67
C ARG A 108 -24.81 14.00 -15.55
N PHE A 109 -24.50 12.70 -15.60
CA PHE A 109 -25.11 11.74 -14.67
C PHE A 109 -24.17 11.06 -13.67
N LEU A 110 -22.85 11.11 -13.91
CA LEU A 110 -21.83 10.65 -12.97
C LEU A 110 -20.95 11.83 -12.60
N VAL A 111 -21.35 12.58 -11.57
CA VAL A 111 -20.45 13.49 -10.87
C VAL A 111 -19.47 12.60 -10.10
N THR A 112 -18.47 12.06 -10.79
CA THR A 112 -17.36 11.40 -10.11
C THR A 112 -16.54 12.50 -9.47
N GLU A 113 -16.58 12.54 -8.15
CA GLU A 113 -15.96 13.58 -7.34
C GLU A 113 -14.49 13.78 -7.73
N ASN A 114 -14.05 15.02 -7.61
CA ASN A 114 -12.63 15.31 -7.67
C ASN A 114 -11.94 14.63 -6.49
N ILE A 115 -11.02 13.71 -6.77
CA ILE A 115 -10.25 13.04 -5.72
C ILE A 115 -9.01 13.86 -5.38
N LEU A 116 -8.72 13.97 -4.08
CA LEU A 116 -7.49 14.59 -3.60
C LEU A 116 -6.43 13.49 -3.51
N ILE A 117 -5.40 13.56 -4.34
CA ILE A 117 -4.23 12.68 -4.26
C ILE A 117 -3.03 13.55 -3.89
N GLY A 118 -2.52 13.37 -2.67
CA GLY A 118 -1.58 14.34 -2.08
C GLY A 118 -2.22 15.72 -1.97
N ASN A 119 -1.57 16.75 -2.52
CA ASN A 119 -2.12 18.12 -2.57
C ASN A 119 -2.79 18.47 -3.92
N GLN A 120 -3.00 17.49 -4.80
CA GLN A 120 -3.55 17.73 -6.12
C GLN A 120 -4.97 17.18 -6.24
N GLN A 121 -5.89 18.05 -6.64
CA GLN A 121 -7.25 17.68 -7.00
C GLN A 121 -7.25 17.12 -8.42
N ARG A 122 -7.70 15.88 -8.60
CA ARG A 122 -7.75 15.20 -9.91
C ARG A 122 -9.17 14.81 -10.30
N HIS A 123 -9.53 15.11 -11.55
CA HIS A 123 -10.76 14.62 -12.16
C HIS A 123 -10.60 13.14 -12.51
N VAL A 124 -11.50 12.31 -12.02
CA VAL A 124 -11.54 10.88 -12.33
C VAL A 124 -12.03 10.70 -13.77
N LYS A 125 -11.16 10.19 -14.66
CA LYS A 125 -11.51 9.88 -16.07
C LYS A 125 -11.80 8.41 -16.30
N LYS A 126 -11.23 7.56 -15.44
CA LYS A 126 -11.29 6.11 -15.51
C LYS A 126 -11.79 5.57 -14.20
N MET A 127 -12.52 4.47 -14.25
CA MET A 127 -13.04 3.78 -13.08
C MET A 127 -12.75 2.29 -13.19
N MET A 128 -12.62 1.63 -12.04
CA MET A 128 -12.53 0.18 -11.98
C MET A 128 -13.71 -0.39 -11.21
N PHE A 129 -14.37 -1.38 -11.79
CA PHE A 129 -15.30 -2.24 -11.07
C PHE A 129 -14.59 -3.52 -10.66
N TYR A 130 -14.89 -4.04 -9.48
CA TYR A 130 -14.25 -5.26 -8.97
C TYR A 130 -15.22 -6.18 -8.24
N LYS A 131 -14.95 -7.48 -8.30
CA LYS A 131 -15.52 -8.48 -7.39
C LYS A 131 -14.66 -8.57 -6.14
N MET A 132 -15.24 -8.93 -4.99
CA MET A 132 -14.48 -9.02 -3.73
C MET A 132 -13.26 -9.95 -3.83
N SER A 133 -13.33 -11.00 -4.66
CA SER A 133 -12.18 -11.88 -4.95
C SER A 133 -10.96 -11.13 -5.47
N PHE A 134 -11.13 -10.06 -6.26
CA PHE A 134 -10.01 -9.23 -6.70
C PHE A 134 -9.28 -8.58 -5.51
N ILE A 135 -10.02 -7.98 -4.57
CA ILE A 135 -9.42 -7.34 -3.39
C ILE A 135 -8.76 -8.38 -2.50
N GLN A 136 -9.40 -9.53 -2.32
CA GLN A 136 -8.86 -10.60 -1.50
C GLN A 136 -7.54 -11.14 -2.08
N ASP A 137 -7.54 -11.49 -3.36
CA ASP A 137 -6.42 -12.20 -4.01
C ASP A 137 -5.27 -11.27 -4.40
N TYR A 138 -5.56 -10.02 -4.77
CA TYR A 138 -4.56 -9.09 -5.30
C TYR A 138 -4.13 -8.00 -4.32
N TYR A 139 -4.87 -7.77 -3.23
CA TYR A 139 -4.52 -6.77 -2.22
C TYR A 139 -4.35 -7.40 -0.83
N LEU A 140 -5.41 -7.91 -0.21
CA LEU A 140 -5.40 -8.30 1.21
C LEU A 140 -4.40 -9.42 1.51
N VAL A 141 -4.50 -10.55 0.80
CA VAL A 141 -3.61 -11.69 1.01
C VAL A 141 -2.15 -11.33 0.71
N PRO A 142 -1.82 -10.70 -0.44
CA PRO A 142 -0.46 -10.25 -0.71
C PRO A 142 0.11 -9.27 0.31
N MET A 143 -0.67 -8.27 0.75
CA MET A 143 -0.23 -7.29 1.75
C MET A 143 0.20 -7.97 3.05
N ILE A 144 -0.58 -8.96 3.52
CA ILE A 144 -0.26 -9.72 4.74
C ILE A 144 1.02 -10.53 4.55
N VAL A 145 1.11 -11.30 3.47
CA VAL A 145 2.25 -12.20 3.22
C VAL A 145 3.56 -11.42 3.10
N LEU A 146 3.56 -10.34 2.33
CA LEU A 146 4.77 -9.53 2.11
C LEU A 146 5.18 -8.75 3.36
N LYS A 147 4.21 -8.27 4.15
CA LYS A 147 4.50 -7.63 5.43
C LYS A 147 5.21 -8.58 6.40
N VAL A 148 4.67 -9.79 6.59
CA VAL A 148 5.28 -10.82 7.46
C VAL A 148 6.69 -11.16 6.98
N ARG A 149 6.88 -11.29 5.66
CA ARG A 149 8.19 -11.57 5.06
C ARG A 149 9.19 -10.45 5.33
N LEU A 150 8.80 -9.18 5.17
CA LEU A 150 9.66 -8.02 5.43
C LEU A 150 10.02 -7.89 6.92
N ASP A 151 9.05 -8.09 7.81
CA ASP A 151 9.29 -8.07 9.26
C ASP A 151 10.34 -9.13 9.64
N ALA A 152 10.25 -10.35 9.10
CA ALA A 152 11.24 -11.39 9.33
C ALA A 152 12.65 -11.02 8.85
N ILE A 153 12.76 -10.34 7.70
CA ILE A 153 14.05 -9.87 7.17
C ILE A 153 14.64 -8.79 8.08
N LEU A 154 13.83 -7.85 8.55
CA LEU A 154 14.27 -6.77 9.44
C LEU A 154 14.75 -7.31 10.78
N GLU A 155 14.04 -8.28 11.36
CA GLU A 155 14.46 -8.94 12.60
C GLU A 155 15.76 -9.73 12.43
N ALA A 156 15.94 -10.45 11.32
CA ALA A 156 17.20 -11.13 11.01
C ALA A 156 18.38 -10.15 10.89
N GLN A 157 18.16 -8.98 10.30
CA GLN A 157 19.18 -7.92 10.22
C GLN A 157 19.51 -7.32 11.58
N ARG A 158 18.51 -7.14 12.46
CA ARG A 158 18.71 -6.67 13.84
C ARG A 158 19.56 -7.64 14.65
N MET A 159 19.26 -8.94 14.55
CA MET A 159 20.02 -9.99 15.25
C MET A 159 21.44 -10.17 14.70
N SER A 160 21.68 -9.85 13.42
CA SER A 160 23.00 -9.94 12.79
C SER A 160 23.92 -8.74 13.06
N ARG A 161 23.42 -7.67 13.70
CA ARG A 161 24.27 -6.55 14.13
C ARG A 161 25.02 -6.96 15.41
N PRO A 162 26.37 -6.92 15.44
CA PRO A 162 27.11 -7.22 16.66
C PRO A 162 26.69 -6.24 17.76
N ALA A 163 26.46 -6.75 18.96
CA ALA A 163 26.22 -5.92 20.13
C ALA A 163 27.40 -4.97 20.30
N ILE A 164 27.13 -3.67 20.46
CA ILE A 164 28.15 -2.72 20.91
C ILE A 164 28.49 -3.12 22.35
N THR A 165 29.53 -3.91 22.55
CA THR A 165 30.10 -4.16 23.86
C THR A 165 30.71 -2.86 24.35
N TYR A 166 30.01 -2.17 25.24
CA TYR A 166 30.64 -1.13 26.07
C TYR A 166 31.61 -1.84 27.02
N ASN A 167 32.92 -1.66 26.80
CA ASN A 167 33.92 -1.98 27.81
C ASN A 167 33.66 -1.05 29.00
N GLN A 168 33.07 -1.57 30.07
CA GLN A 168 32.92 -0.80 31.30
C GLN A 168 34.31 -0.59 31.92
N PRO A 169 34.75 0.66 32.15
CA PRO A 169 35.96 0.88 32.92
C PRO A 169 35.73 0.40 34.36
N THR A 170 36.57 -0.52 34.82
CA THR A 170 36.57 -1.01 36.20
C THR A 170 36.96 0.13 37.14
N ASN A 171 35.97 0.84 37.69
CA ASN A 171 36.17 1.89 38.68
C ASN A 171 36.51 1.26 40.05
N ASN A 172 37.80 1.02 40.29
CA ASN A 172 38.34 0.68 41.60
C ASN A 172 38.40 1.94 42.49
N TYR A 173 37.27 2.36 43.06
CA TYR A 173 37.28 3.32 44.17
C TYR A 173 37.53 2.58 45.49
N ARG A 174 38.79 2.58 45.94
CA ARG A 174 39.13 2.26 47.34
C ARG A 174 38.68 3.41 48.23
N SER A 175 37.66 3.15 49.03
CA SER A 175 37.17 4.05 50.07
C SER A 175 38.04 3.91 51.33
N THR A 176 38.80 4.96 51.67
CA THR A 176 39.46 5.08 52.99
C THR A 176 38.78 6.19 53.78
N TYR A 177 37.75 5.82 54.54
CA TYR A 177 37.20 6.69 55.60
C TYR A 177 38.04 6.53 56.87
N THR A 178 38.70 7.60 57.30
CA THR A 178 39.19 7.77 58.67
C THR A 178 38.17 8.58 59.48
N PRO A 179 37.74 8.14 60.68
CA PRO A 179 36.81 8.89 61.50
C PRO A 179 37.56 9.92 62.37
N THR A 180 37.23 11.21 62.21
CA THR A 180 37.73 12.28 63.09
C THR A 180 36.88 12.35 64.35
N ARG A 181 37.52 12.13 65.52
CA ARG A 181 36.90 12.22 66.85
C ARG A 181 36.63 13.66 67.25
N TYR A 182 35.44 13.90 67.78
CA TYR A 182 35.05 15.10 68.53
C TYR A 182 35.80 15.16 69.88
N PHE A 183 36.40 16.31 70.20
CA PHE A 183 36.70 16.77 71.56
C PHE A 183 36.41 18.28 71.60
N GLY A 184 35.62 18.73 72.59
CA GLY A 184 35.11 20.10 72.71
C GLY A 184 35.84 20.99 73.72
N LEU A 185 35.35 22.24 73.87
CA LEU A 185 35.47 23.17 75.02
C LEU A 185 34.65 24.43 74.65
N ILE A 186 33.54 24.74 75.34
CA ILE A 186 33.42 25.66 76.50
C ILE A 186 34.24 26.95 76.35
N ILE A 187 33.53 28.08 76.14
CA ILE A 187 33.59 29.29 76.98
C ILE A 187 32.16 29.83 77.08
#